data_AF-A0A3R7AKI1-F1
#
_entry.id   AF-A0A3R7AKI1-F1
#
_cell.length_a   1.000
_cell.length_b   1.000
_cell.length_c   1.000
_cell.angle_alpha   90.00
_cell.angle_beta   90.00
_cell.angle_gamma   90.00
#
_symmetry.space_group_name_H-M   'P 1'
#
loop_
_entity.id
_entity.type
_entity.pdbx_description
1 polymer ?
#
loop_
_entity_poly.entity_id
_entity_poly.type
_entity_poly.pdbx_seq_one_letter_code
_entity_poly.pdbx_strand_id
1 'polypeptide(L)'
;MSLKNVLIIVDNIDESIDFYEELFGLRVITRQEGNVIMSEGLVLQDVDVWYDSTKIHTTPHNNMTELYFEDNDIEGIIEKLESGKYVVSYVTDLMELECGQKLVRFYDPSGNLIEVRTPVSHN
;
A
#
# COMPACT_ATOMS: atom_id res chain seq x y z
N MET A 1 -9.36 15.14 -19.95
CA MET A 1 -9.21 14.80 -18.51
C MET A 1 -8.14 13.72 -18.40
N SER A 2 -7.34 13.71 -17.33
CA SER A 2 -6.33 12.66 -17.06
C SER A 2 -6.48 12.16 -15.64
N LEU A 3 -6.19 10.89 -15.38
CA LEU A 3 -6.05 10.37 -14.02
C LEU A 3 -4.90 11.11 -13.32
N LYS A 4 -5.09 11.45 -12.04
CA LYS A 4 -4.10 12.21 -11.26
C LYS A 4 -3.50 11.38 -10.13
N ASN A 5 -4.35 10.72 -9.36
CA ASN A 5 -3.98 10.03 -8.14
C ASN A 5 -4.82 8.76 -7.98
N VAL A 6 -4.35 7.85 -7.13
CA VAL A 6 -5.10 6.69 -6.63
C VAL A 6 -5.42 6.94 -5.16
N LEU A 7 -6.68 6.82 -4.77
CA LEU A 7 -7.12 6.98 -3.40
C LEU A 7 -7.45 5.62 -2.79
N ILE A 8 -6.88 5.35 -1.63
CA ILE A 8 -7.23 4.22 -0.77
C ILE A 8 -7.82 4.74 0.53
N ILE A 9 -8.68 3.93 1.13
CA ILE A 9 -9.32 4.27 2.40
C ILE A 9 -8.53 3.58 3.50
N VAL A 10 -8.26 4.32 4.57
CA VAL A 10 -7.46 3.86 5.71
C VAL A 10 -8.18 4.15 7.02
N ASP A 11 -8.00 3.25 7.98
CA ASP A 11 -8.59 3.33 9.32
C ASP A 11 -7.82 4.29 10.23
N ASN A 12 -6.51 4.47 9.98
CA ASN A 12 -5.66 5.39 10.71
C ASN A 12 -4.64 6.05 9.77
N ILE A 13 -4.78 7.36 9.58
CA ILE A 13 -3.92 8.16 8.68
C ILE A 13 -2.47 8.15 9.14
N ASP A 14 -2.18 8.35 10.42
CA ASP A 14 -0.80 8.47 10.89
C ASP A 14 -0.07 7.11 10.83
N GLU A 15 -0.75 6.02 11.19
CA GLU A 15 -0.22 4.66 11.03
C GLU A 15 0.05 4.33 9.56
N SER A 16 -0.86 4.74 8.66
CA SER A 16 -0.71 4.50 7.23
C SER A 16 0.41 5.33 6.61
N ILE A 17 0.57 6.59 7.01
CA ILE A 17 1.74 7.41 6.62
C ILE A 17 3.01 6.67 7.02
N ASP A 18 3.16 6.33 8.29
CA ASP A 18 4.35 5.65 8.80
C ASP A 18 4.64 4.34 8.04
N PHE A 19 3.60 3.55 7.76
CA PHE A 19 3.69 2.30 6.99
C PHE A 19 4.26 2.54 5.58
N TYR A 20 3.65 3.47 4.83
CA TYR A 20 4.07 3.74 3.45
C TYR A 20 5.41 4.49 3.36
N GLU A 21 5.75 5.32 4.35
CA GLU A 21 7.05 5.98 4.42
C GLU A 21 8.18 4.99 4.71
N GLU A 22 7.99 4.07 5.67
CA GLU A 22 9.06 3.15 6.08
C GLU A 22 9.28 2.00 5.10
N LEU A 23 8.21 1.44 4.53
CA LEU A 23 8.32 0.31 3.62
C LEU A 23 8.68 0.74 2.22
N PHE A 24 8.04 1.79 1.70
CA PHE A 24 8.14 2.19 0.29
C PHE A 24 8.84 3.54 0.08
N GLY A 25 9.27 4.21 1.16
CA GLY A 25 9.96 5.50 1.06
C GLY A 25 9.07 6.65 0.60
N LEU A 26 7.75 6.45 0.55
CA LEU A 26 6.82 7.50 0.14
C LEU A 26 6.88 8.67 1.14
N ARG A 27 6.55 9.88 0.68
CA ARG A 27 6.60 11.09 1.51
C ARG A 27 5.30 11.85 1.43
N VAL A 28 4.86 12.42 2.56
CA VAL A 28 3.72 13.34 2.57
C VAL A 28 4.03 14.58 1.72
N ILE A 29 3.22 14.81 0.69
CA ILE A 29 3.27 16.02 -0.16
C ILE A 29 2.30 17.08 0.39
N THR A 30 1.11 16.67 0.80
CA THR A 30 0.09 17.57 1.33
C THR A 30 -0.81 16.81 2.30
N ARG A 31 -1.15 17.46 3.41
CA ARG A 31 -2.11 16.97 4.39
C ARG A 31 -3.27 17.95 4.51
N GLN A 32 -4.48 17.44 4.35
CA GLN A 32 -5.74 18.12 4.56
C GLN A 32 -6.55 17.31 5.59
N GLU A 33 -7.69 17.84 6.03
CA GLU A 33 -8.53 17.19 7.04
C GLU A 33 -9.02 15.82 6.54
N GLY A 34 -8.50 14.74 7.14
CA GLY A 34 -8.79 13.35 6.77
C GLY A 34 -8.33 12.92 5.37
N ASN A 35 -7.51 13.71 4.67
CA ASN A 35 -7.01 13.38 3.33
C ASN A 35 -5.52 13.73 3.20
N VAL A 36 -4.70 12.76 2.81
CA VAL A 36 -3.25 12.93 2.68
C VAL A 36 -2.80 12.48 1.31
N ILE A 37 -2.05 13.33 0.61
CA ILE A 37 -1.40 13.01 -0.65
C ILE A 37 0.06 12.67 -0.36
N MET A 38 0.45 11.44 -0.67
CA MET A 38 1.82 10.95 -0.64
C MET A 38 2.48 11.16 -2.01
N SER A 39 3.81 11.03 -2.07
CA SER A 39 4.56 10.98 -3.34
C SER A 39 4.05 9.85 -4.24
N GLU A 40 4.36 9.90 -5.53
CA GLU A 40 3.88 8.95 -6.54
C GLU A 40 2.34 8.90 -6.72
N GLY A 41 1.60 9.85 -6.13
CA GLY A 41 0.17 10.03 -6.36
C GLY A 41 -0.75 9.09 -5.56
N LEU A 42 -0.23 8.44 -4.53
CA LEU A 42 -1.04 7.69 -3.56
C LEU A 42 -1.73 8.67 -2.60
N VAL A 43 -3.04 8.50 -2.41
CA VAL A 43 -3.85 9.32 -1.51
C VAL A 43 -4.45 8.44 -0.43
N LEU A 44 -4.24 8.82 0.82
CA LEU A 44 -4.80 8.17 2.00
C LEU A 44 -6.03 8.97 2.44
N GLN A 45 -7.18 8.29 2.49
CA GLN A 45 -8.45 8.87 2.89
C GLN A 45 -8.93 8.24 4.19
N ASP A 46 -9.18 9.06 5.19
CA ASP A 46 -9.75 8.63 6.47
C ASP A 46 -11.14 8.02 6.25
N VAL A 47 -11.39 6.88 6.90
CA VAL A 47 -12.61 6.10 6.76
C VAL A 47 -13.88 6.86 7.19
N ASP A 48 -13.80 7.71 8.21
CA ASP A 48 -14.96 8.49 8.67
C ASP A 48 -15.30 9.58 7.66
N VAL A 49 -14.29 10.26 7.13
CA VAL A 49 -14.49 11.28 6.07
C VAL A 49 -15.02 10.64 4.77
N TRP A 50 -14.53 9.45 4.42
CA TRP A 50 -15.09 8.67 3.32
C TRP A 50 -16.57 8.33 3.56
N TYR A 51 -16.89 7.79 4.73
CA TYR A 51 -18.26 7.44 5.06
C TYR A 51 -19.17 8.67 5.10
N ASP A 52 -18.68 9.81 5.59
CA ASP A 52 -19.49 11.01 5.68
C ASP A 52 -19.88 11.59 4.32
N SER A 53 -18.99 11.45 3.34
CA SER A 53 -19.24 11.91 1.97
C SER A 53 -20.03 10.91 1.12
N THR A 54 -19.88 9.60 1.35
CA THR A 54 -20.45 8.57 0.48
C THR A 54 -21.61 7.79 1.08
N LYS A 55 -21.66 7.71 2.42
CA LYS A 55 -22.55 6.83 3.21
C LYS A 55 -22.35 5.34 2.89
N ILE A 56 -21.15 4.97 2.43
CA ILE A 56 -20.77 3.59 2.09
C ILE A 56 -19.72 3.10 3.09
N HIS A 57 -19.99 1.97 3.74
CA HIS A 57 -19.01 1.31 4.60
C HIS A 57 -17.90 0.64 3.79
N THR A 58 -16.70 0.61 4.35
CA THR A 58 -15.56 -0.12 3.79
C THR A 58 -15.66 -1.60 4.12
N THR A 59 -15.06 -2.42 3.25
CA THR A 59 -14.84 -3.85 3.49
C THR A 59 -13.35 -4.11 3.32
N PRO A 60 -12.60 -4.38 4.41
CA PRO A 60 -11.18 -4.70 4.31
C PRO A 60 -11.00 -6.06 3.63
N HIS A 61 -9.87 -6.29 2.97
CA HIS A 61 -9.57 -7.56 2.28
C HIS A 61 -10.57 -7.92 1.16
N ASN A 62 -11.15 -6.93 0.48
CA ASN A 62 -12.17 -7.15 -0.56
C ASN A 62 -11.61 -7.64 -1.92
N ASN A 63 -10.30 -7.52 -2.13
CA ASN A 63 -9.57 -8.00 -3.33
C ASN A 63 -10.03 -7.43 -4.67
N MET A 64 -10.68 -6.25 -4.67
CA MET A 64 -11.14 -5.60 -5.91
C MET A 64 -10.02 -4.84 -6.65
N THR A 65 -8.96 -4.46 -5.93
CA THR A 65 -7.81 -3.72 -6.44
C THR A 65 -6.55 -4.11 -5.67
N GLU A 66 -5.38 -4.00 -6.31
CA GLU A 66 -4.07 -4.06 -5.65
C GLU A 66 -3.23 -2.83 -6.00
N LEU A 67 -2.38 -2.39 -5.08
CA LEU A 67 -1.32 -1.42 -5.35
C LEU A 67 -0.06 -2.18 -5.76
N TYR A 68 0.45 -1.88 -6.96
CA TYR A 68 1.62 -2.52 -7.53
C TYR A 68 2.86 -1.68 -7.31
N PHE A 69 3.88 -2.25 -6.67
CA PHE A 69 5.19 -1.63 -6.47
C PHE A 69 6.29 -2.50 -7.08
N GLU A 70 7.34 -1.84 -7.57
CA GLU A 70 8.61 -2.50 -7.90
C GLU A 70 9.70 -2.02 -6.95
N ASP A 71 10.41 -2.96 -6.34
CA ASP A 71 11.55 -2.67 -5.49
C ASP A 71 12.66 -3.69 -5.74
N ASN A 72 13.92 -3.23 -5.75
CA ASN A 72 15.07 -4.11 -5.91
C ASN A 72 15.37 -4.94 -4.65
N ASP A 73 14.87 -4.50 -3.49
CA ASP A 73 15.11 -5.11 -2.17
C ASP A 73 13.81 -5.58 -1.51
N ILE A 74 13.17 -6.58 -2.12
CA ILE A 74 11.93 -7.18 -1.61
C ILE A 74 12.16 -7.88 -0.26
N GLU A 75 13.33 -8.47 -0.03
CA GLU A 75 13.71 -9.06 1.24
C GLU A 75 13.79 -8.01 2.36
N GLY A 76 14.37 -6.84 2.10
CA GLY A 76 14.42 -5.75 3.07
C GLY A 76 13.03 -5.24 3.47
N ILE A 77 12.04 -5.29 2.57
CA ILE A 77 10.63 -5.00 2.90
C ILE A 77 10.09 -6.09 3.84
N ILE A 78 10.33 -7.37 3.55
CA ILE A 78 9.87 -8.49 4.38
C ILE A 78 10.48 -8.41 5.78
N GLU A 79 11.78 -8.14 5.91
CA GLU A 79 12.42 -7.97 7.22
C GLU A 79 11.77 -6.87 8.07
N LYS A 80 11.40 -5.74 7.45
CA LYS A 80 10.67 -4.66 8.14
C LYS A 80 9.28 -5.10 8.57
N LEU A 81 8.56 -5.86 7.75
CA LEU A 81 7.25 -6.41 8.10
C LEU A 81 7.33 -7.41 9.25
N GLU A 82 8.33 -8.31 9.22
CA GLU A 82 8.56 -9.32 10.24
C GLU A 82 9.12 -8.76 11.56
N SER A 83 9.57 -7.50 11.57
CA SER A 83 9.95 -6.80 12.81
C SER A 83 8.80 -6.67 13.82
N GLY A 84 7.56 -6.86 13.38
CA GLY A 84 6.36 -6.82 14.21
C GLY A 84 5.85 -5.41 14.51
N LYS A 85 6.39 -4.37 13.83
CA LYS A 85 5.90 -2.99 13.98
C LYS A 85 4.46 -2.85 13.47
N TYR A 86 4.11 -3.53 12.39
CA TYR A 86 2.80 -3.50 11.77
C TYR A 86 2.17 -4.89 11.78
N VAL A 87 0.86 -4.95 12.01
CA VAL A 87 0.11 -6.21 11.87
C VAL A 87 -0.29 -6.35 10.40
N VAL A 88 0.51 -7.11 9.64
CA VAL A 88 0.21 -7.41 8.23
C VAL A 88 -0.21 -8.85 8.03
N SER A 89 -1.10 -9.06 7.05
CA SER A 89 -1.52 -10.39 6.61
C SER A 89 -0.98 -10.67 5.22
N TYR A 90 -0.17 -11.72 5.09
CA TYR A 90 0.35 -12.17 3.79
C TYR A 90 -0.73 -12.92 3.01
N VAL A 91 -0.83 -12.61 1.72
CA VAL A 91 -1.67 -13.34 0.75
C VAL A 91 -0.87 -14.42 0.05
N THR A 92 0.41 -14.15 -0.19
CA THR A 92 1.35 -15.11 -0.76
C THR A 92 2.65 -15.08 0.03
N ASP A 93 3.33 -16.22 0.11
CA ASP A 93 4.74 -16.24 0.51
C ASP A 93 5.61 -15.52 -0.54
N LEU A 94 6.85 -15.20 -0.17
CA LEU A 94 7.85 -14.75 -1.15
C LEU A 94 8.10 -15.87 -2.16
N MET A 95 7.82 -15.59 -3.42
CA MET A 95 7.94 -16.56 -4.51
C MET A 95 8.72 -15.98 -5.69
N GLU A 96 9.34 -16.85 -6.48
CA GLU A 96 10.02 -16.49 -7.72
C GLU A 96 9.18 -16.97 -8.91
N LEU A 97 8.94 -16.06 -9.87
CA LEU A 97 8.23 -16.33 -11.12
C LEU A 97 9.18 -16.92 -12.15
N GLU A 98 8.64 -17.60 -13.17
CA GLU A 98 9.45 -18.19 -14.25
C GLU A 98 10.30 -17.16 -15.01
N CYS A 99 9.90 -15.89 -15.00
CA CYS A 99 10.67 -14.78 -15.57
C CYS A 99 11.84 -14.31 -14.69
N GLY A 100 12.09 -14.94 -13.54
CA GLY A 100 13.13 -14.57 -12.57
C GLY A 100 12.76 -13.40 -11.65
N GLN A 101 11.54 -12.84 -11.76
CA GLN A 101 11.06 -11.84 -10.81
C GLN A 101 10.65 -12.50 -9.49
N LYS A 102 11.02 -11.89 -8.37
CA LYS A 102 10.43 -12.20 -7.07
C LYS A 102 9.13 -11.42 -6.88
N LEU A 103 8.21 -12.00 -6.12
CA LEU A 103 6.90 -11.44 -5.81
C LEU A 103 6.50 -11.78 -4.37
N VAL A 104 5.84 -10.83 -3.72
CA VAL A 104 5.09 -11.05 -2.49
C VAL A 104 3.81 -10.21 -2.50
N ARG A 105 2.73 -10.73 -1.90
CA ARG A 105 1.50 -9.98 -1.66
C ARG A 105 1.12 -9.99 -0.19
N PHE A 106 0.71 -8.84 0.30
CA PHE A 106 0.22 -8.66 1.67
C PHE A 106 -0.76 -7.49 1.72
N TYR A 107 -1.49 -7.38 2.82
CA TYR A 107 -2.35 -6.23 3.08
C TYR A 107 -1.65 -5.18 3.92
N ASP A 108 -1.97 -3.92 3.65
CA ASP A 108 -1.68 -2.82 4.57
C ASP A 108 -2.51 -2.94 5.88
N PRO A 109 -2.28 -2.09 6.90
CA PRO A 109 -3.03 -2.14 8.16
C PRO A 109 -4.56 -2.00 8.02
N SER A 110 -5.05 -1.43 6.92
CA SER A 110 -6.48 -1.22 6.64
C SER A 110 -7.07 -2.24 5.66
N GLY A 111 -6.30 -3.26 5.27
CA GLY A 111 -6.78 -4.35 4.41
C GLY A 111 -6.76 -4.04 2.91
N ASN A 112 -5.99 -3.05 2.47
CA ASN A 112 -5.73 -2.79 1.04
C ASN A 112 -4.62 -3.73 0.54
N LEU A 113 -4.86 -4.42 -0.58
CA LEU A 113 -3.91 -5.37 -1.14
C LEU A 113 -2.73 -4.65 -1.80
N ILE A 114 -1.52 -5.10 -1.49
CA ILE A 114 -0.27 -4.63 -2.09
C ILE A 114 0.45 -5.81 -2.72
N GLU A 115 0.94 -5.60 -3.94
CA GLU A 115 1.88 -6.48 -4.63
C GLU A 115 3.23 -5.77 -4.76
N VAL A 116 4.30 -6.44 -4.34
CA VAL A 116 5.66 -5.98 -4.56
C VAL A 116 6.38 -6.98 -5.44
N ARG A 117 7.05 -6.50 -6.49
CA ARG A 117 7.91 -7.31 -7.36
C ARG A 117 9.32 -6.74 -7.46
N THR A 118 10.29 -7.59 -7.75
CA THR A 118 11.57 -7.10 -8.29
C THR A 118 11.39 -6.67 -9.74
N PRO A 119 12.05 -5.59 -10.22
CA PRO A 119 11.95 -5.16 -11.61
C PRO A 119 12.30 -6.28 -12.61
N VAL A 120 11.62 -6.32 -13.76
CA VAL A 120 12.02 -7.23 -14.84
C VAL A 120 13.35 -6.71 -15.39
N SER A 121 14.40 -7.53 -15.35
CA SER A 121 15.63 -7.24 -16.10
C SER A 121 15.30 -7.29 -17.60
N HIS A 122 15.15 -6.14 -18.24
CA HIS A 122 15.11 -6.07 -19.71
C HIS A 122 16.56 -6.20 -20.20
N ASN A 123 16.93 -7.40 -20.67
CA ASN A 123 18.17 -7.60 -21.43
C ASN A 123 18.14 -6.85 -22.76
#